data_AF-A0A968JQM9-F1
#
_entry.id   AF-A0A968JQM9-F1
#
_cell.length_a   1.000
_cell.length_b   1.000
_cell.length_c   1.000
_cell.angle_alpha   90.00
_cell.angle_beta   90.00
_cell.angle_gamma   90.00
#
_symmetry.space_group_name_H-M   'P 1'
#
loop_
_entity.id
_entity.type
_entity.pdbx_description
1 polymer ?
#
loop_
_entity_poly.entity_id
_entity_poly.type
_entity_poly.pdbx_seq_one_letter_code
_entity_poly.pdbx_strand_id
1 'polypeptide(L)'
;ESAYVREGSSQDFVYSPINSDFTNNRGLELDVIKYLRFFGVRGNYTFTLSEITTNKLAYFRDENGDLVPNFLITQERPLYGQSRHAGNVSFIYKGLKNKANAQLAFSYTGDRIHTVSQYIDNDEWQKGFWQLDASAQKVFGKKIQVFVKAHNLLNTRLYAYILKTNDYNNIFPNHGSNDENTLVIYQKSAPSFIAGIRITVN
;
A
#
# COMPACT_ATOMS: atom_id res chain seq x y z
N GLU A 1 11.99 -10.22 23.08
CA GLU A 1 12.51 -10.97 21.91
C GLU A 1 11.49 -10.84 20.77
N SER A 2 11.92 -10.53 19.54
CA SER A 2 11.06 -10.53 18.34
C SER A 2 10.83 -11.98 17.94
N ALA A 3 9.58 -12.44 18.02
CA ALA A 3 9.24 -13.83 17.73
C ALA A 3 9.25 -14.09 16.22
N TYR A 4 10.41 -14.44 15.67
CA TYR A 4 10.52 -15.32 14.51
C TYR A 4 11.38 -16.51 14.89
N VAL A 5 10.80 -17.43 15.67
CA VAL A 5 11.32 -18.80 15.81
C VAL A 5 10.36 -19.69 15.04
N ARG A 6 10.81 -20.22 13.91
CA ARG A 6 10.05 -21.17 13.10
C ARG A 6 10.47 -22.58 13.49
N GLU A 7 9.98 -23.07 14.62
CA GLU A 7 10.03 -24.49 14.96
C GLU A 7 8.62 -25.08 15.02
N GLY A 8 8.53 -26.32 14.54
CA GLY A 8 7.30 -26.96 14.12
C GLY A 8 6.21 -27.05 15.19
N SER A 9 5.10 -26.38 14.92
CA SER A 9 3.75 -26.84 15.24
C SER A 9 2.82 -26.18 14.22
N SER A 10 1.78 -26.88 13.80
CA SER A 10 0.78 -26.37 12.86
C SER A 10 0.02 -25.20 13.49
N GLN A 11 0.59 -24.00 13.46
CA GLN A 11 -0.17 -22.78 13.71
C GLN A 11 -0.99 -22.50 12.46
N ASP A 12 -2.28 -22.79 12.54
CA ASP A 12 -3.25 -22.20 11.63
C ASP A 12 -3.11 -20.67 11.77
N PHE A 13 -2.58 -20.02 10.74
CA PHE A 13 -2.64 -18.57 10.63
C PHE A 13 -4.11 -18.19 10.41
N VAL A 14 -4.85 -18.03 11.50
CA VAL A 14 -6.26 -17.62 11.44
C VAL A 14 -6.30 -16.11 11.31
N TYR A 15 -6.45 -15.63 10.08
CA TYR A 15 -6.89 -14.26 9.84
C TYR A 15 -8.31 -14.12 10.40
N SER A 16 -8.43 -13.42 11.53
CA SER A 16 -9.71 -13.14 12.15
C SER A 16 -9.97 -11.64 12.16
N PRO A 17 -11.22 -11.22 11.90
CA PRO A 17 -11.60 -9.83 12.10
C PRO A 17 -11.55 -9.53 13.61
N ILE A 18 -10.94 -8.41 13.97
CA ILE A 18 -10.95 -7.89 15.34
C ILE A 18 -11.85 -6.66 15.35
N ASN A 19 -12.88 -6.70 16.18
CA ASN A 19 -13.64 -5.50 16.51
C ASN A 19 -12.93 -4.79 17.65
N SER A 20 -12.69 -3.49 17.50
CA SER A 20 -12.14 -2.64 18.56
C SER A 20 -13.20 -1.66 19.01
N ASP A 21 -13.25 -1.42 20.32
CA ASP A 21 -14.32 -0.67 20.96
C ASP A 21 -14.25 0.83 20.64
N PHE A 22 -13.05 1.38 20.39
CA PHE A 22 -12.85 2.78 20.06
C PHE A 22 -11.72 2.99 19.04
N THR A 23 -11.99 3.79 18.01
CA THR A 23 -11.01 4.19 17.01
C THR A 23 -11.10 5.69 16.76
N ASN A 24 -9.96 6.35 16.65
CA ASN A 24 -9.89 7.76 16.25
C ASN A 24 -9.43 7.82 14.79
N ASN A 25 -10.15 8.57 13.96
CA ASN A 25 -9.75 8.83 12.58
C ASN A 25 -10.08 10.27 12.22
N ARG A 26 -9.04 11.05 11.90
CA ARG A 26 -9.15 12.44 11.49
C ARG A 26 -8.22 12.71 10.32
N GLY A 27 -8.59 13.62 9.44
CA GLY A 27 -7.81 13.85 8.24
C GLY A 27 -8.14 15.16 7.55
N LEU A 28 -7.41 15.40 6.46
CA LEU A 28 -7.59 16.55 5.58
C LEU A 28 -7.53 16.05 4.13
N GLU A 29 -8.42 16.57 3.30
CA GLU A 29 -8.47 16.28 1.88
C GLU A 29 -8.40 17.57 1.06
N LEU A 30 -7.61 17.53 -0.01
CA LEU A 30 -7.51 18.58 -1.02
C LEU A 30 -7.81 17.94 -2.38
N ASP A 31 -8.74 18.50 -3.14
CA ASP A 31 -8.99 18.14 -4.53
C ASP A 31 -8.99 19.42 -5.38
N VAL A 32 -8.25 19.38 -6.48
CA VAL A 32 -8.11 20.49 -7.42
C VAL A 32 -8.25 19.95 -8.83
N ILE A 33 -9.03 20.66 -9.64
CA ILE A 33 -9.07 20.44 -11.09
C ILE A 33 -9.06 21.76 -11.83
N LYS A 34 -8.18 21.86 -12.82
CA LYS A 34 -8.07 23.04 -13.68
C LYS A 34 -7.96 22.59 -15.12
N TYR A 35 -8.73 23.22 -16.00
CA TYR A 35 -8.61 23.04 -17.44
C TYR A 35 -8.13 24.32 -18.11
N LEU A 36 -7.25 24.16 -19.09
CA LEU A 36 -6.85 25.17 -20.06
C LEU A 36 -7.06 24.62 -21.47
N ARG A 37 -8.18 25.02 -22.08
CA ARG A 37 -8.64 24.52 -23.39
C ARG A 37 -8.75 22.98 -23.40
N PHE A 38 -7.92 22.30 -24.18
CA PHE A 38 -7.92 20.84 -24.32
C PHE A 38 -7.04 20.14 -23.29
N PHE A 39 -6.29 20.88 -22.47
CA PHE A 39 -5.44 20.32 -21.43
C PHE A 39 -6.08 20.52 -20.05
N GLY A 40 -5.87 19.59 -19.14
CA GLY A 40 -6.29 19.68 -17.75
C GLY A 40 -5.28 19.10 -16.80
N VAL A 41 -5.28 19.61 -15.57
CA VAL A 41 -4.56 19.05 -14.44
C VAL A 41 -5.58 18.74 -13.36
N ARG A 42 -5.53 17.52 -12.84
CA ARG A 42 -6.29 17.09 -11.67
C ARG A 42 -5.32 16.67 -10.59
N GLY A 43 -5.51 17.12 -9.36
CA GLY A 43 -4.72 16.75 -8.22
C GLY A 43 -5.64 16.39 -7.05
N ASN A 44 -5.31 15.35 -6.32
CA ASN A 44 -5.87 15.12 -4.99
C ASN A 44 -4.76 14.75 -4.00
N TYR A 45 -5.00 15.09 -2.73
CA TYR A 45 -4.13 14.74 -1.62
C TYR A 45 -4.98 14.49 -0.39
N THR A 46 -4.70 13.39 0.29
CA THR A 46 -5.36 12.98 1.53
C THR A 46 -4.29 12.78 2.59
N PHE A 47 -4.45 13.49 3.71
CA PHE A 47 -3.76 13.22 4.96
C PHE A 47 -4.72 12.50 5.90
N THR A 48 -4.34 11.33 6.42
CA THR A 48 -5.14 10.60 7.39
C THR A 48 -4.33 10.28 8.64
N LEU A 49 -4.83 10.70 9.78
CA LEU A 49 -4.32 10.32 11.09
C LEU A 49 -5.35 9.43 11.78
N SER A 50 -5.08 8.13 11.76
CA SER A 50 -5.88 7.14 12.46
C SER A 50 -5.10 6.46 13.57
N GLU A 51 -5.85 6.01 14.56
CA GLU A 51 -5.33 5.38 15.76
C GLU A 51 -6.36 4.41 16.32
N ILE A 52 -5.88 3.22 16.66
CA ILE A 52 -6.63 2.14 17.28
C ILE A 52 -5.73 1.49 18.33
N THR A 53 -6.28 1.24 19.51
CA THR A 53 -5.63 0.45 20.56
C THR A 53 -6.07 -1.00 20.41
N THR A 54 -5.09 -1.92 20.34
CA THR A 54 -5.35 -3.36 20.24
C THR A 54 -4.54 -4.14 21.27
N ASN A 55 -5.12 -5.21 21.80
CA ASN A 55 -4.40 -6.17 22.64
C ASN A 55 -3.44 -6.98 21.77
N LYS A 56 -2.25 -7.24 22.30
CA LYS A 56 -1.15 -7.94 21.65
C LYS A 56 -0.57 -8.99 22.60
N LEU A 57 -0.03 -10.04 22.00
CA LEU A 57 0.76 -11.06 22.66
C LEU A 57 2.19 -10.57 22.83
N ALA A 58 2.71 -10.71 24.04
CA ALA A 58 4.13 -10.59 24.32
C ALA A 58 4.60 -11.81 25.10
N TYR A 59 5.81 -12.29 24.83
CA TYR A 59 6.42 -13.37 25.61
C TYR A 59 7.40 -12.80 26.62
N PHE A 60 7.35 -13.34 27.83
CA PHE A 60 8.27 -13.04 28.92
C PHE A 60 8.92 -14.34 29.40
N ARG A 61 10.11 -14.24 29.98
CA ARG A 61 10.72 -15.36 30.68
C ARG A 61 10.23 -15.35 32.13
N ASP A 62 9.71 -16.46 32.60
CA ASP A 62 9.37 -16.65 34.01
C ASP A 62 10.63 -16.88 34.87
N GLU A 63 10.44 -17.12 36.17
CA GLU A 63 11.54 -17.36 37.12
C GLU A 63 12.37 -18.62 36.79
N ASN A 64 11.81 -19.55 36.00
CA ASN A 64 12.48 -20.76 35.54
C ASN A 64 13.17 -20.57 34.17
N GLY A 65 12.99 -19.41 33.54
CA GLY A 65 13.53 -19.07 32.22
C GLY A 65 12.64 -19.46 31.04
N ASP A 66 11.44 -20.00 31.31
CA ASP A 66 10.48 -20.47 30.32
C ASP A 66 9.71 -19.32 29.69
N LEU A 67 9.43 -19.40 28.38
CA LEU A 67 8.67 -18.39 27.66
C LEU A 67 7.17 -18.53 27.95
N VAL A 68 6.61 -17.57 28.67
CA VAL A 68 5.18 -17.48 28.99
C VAL A 68 4.52 -16.33 28.22
N PRO A 69 3.38 -16.55 27.54
CA PRO A 69 2.65 -15.49 26.85
C PRO A 69 1.89 -14.60 27.84
N ASN A 70 1.90 -13.29 27.59
CA ASN A 70 1.11 -12.29 28.29
C ASN A 70 0.19 -11.59 27.28
N PHE A 71 -1.11 -11.60 27.56
CA PHE A 71 -2.18 -11.12 26.68
C PHE A 71 -2.69 -9.72 27.05
N LEU A 72 -2.11 -9.10 28.10
CA LEU A 72 -2.56 -7.81 28.64
C LEU A 72 -1.80 -6.61 28.09
N ILE A 73 -0.96 -6.78 27.07
CA ILE A 73 -0.21 -5.66 26.47
C ILE A 73 -1.05 -5.00 25.39
N THR A 74 -1.29 -3.71 25.54
CA THR A 74 -1.95 -2.88 24.54
C THR A 74 -0.92 -2.18 23.65
N GLN A 75 -1.21 -2.10 22.36
CA GLN A 75 -0.44 -1.33 21.38
C GLN A 75 -1.35 -0.36 20.62
N GLU A 76 -0.92 0.89 20.52
CA GLU A 76 -1.52 1.87 19.61
C GLU A 76 -0.87 1.76 18.22
N ARG A 77 -1.70 1.80 17.19
CA ARG A 77 -1.25 1.71 15.79
C ARG A 77 -2.26 2.42 14.87
N PRO A 78 -1.90 2.76 13.63
CA PRO A 78 -2.90 3.19 12.65
C PRO A 78 -3.81 2.04 12.22
N LEU A 79 -4.91 2.40 11.54
CA LEU A 79 -5.81 1.44 10.95
C LEU A 79 -5.14 0.65 9.82
N TYR A 80 -5.57 -0.61 9.68
CA TYR A 80 -5.11 -1.50 8.63
C TYR A 80 -5.37 -0.91 7.24
N GLY A 81 -4.40 -1.04 6.32
CA GLY A 81 -4.55 -0.66 4.92
C GLY A 81 -4.60 0.85 4.66
N GLN A 82 -4.51 1.68 5.70
CA GLN A 82 -4.62 3.13 5.60
C GLN A 82 -3.25 3.80 5.64
N SER A 83 -2.89 4.47 4.54
CA SER A 83 -1.69 5.30 4.48
C SER A 83 -1.96 6.68 5.09
N ARG A 84 -0.96 7.21 5.81
CA ARG A 84 -1.05 8.57 6.36
C ARG A 84 -1.08 9.65 5.29
N HIS A 85 -0.40 9.41 4.18
CA HIS A 85 -0.36 10.30 3.02
C HIS A 85 -0.70 9.53 1.77
N ALA A 86 -1.65 10.03 0.99
CA ALA A 86 -1.94 9.53 -0.35
C ALA A 86 -2.20 10.71 -1.28
N GLY A 87 -1.76 10.64 -2.52
CA GLY A 87 -2.00 11.72 -3.47
C GLY A 87 -1.89 11.27 -4.91
N ASN A 88 -2.62 11.93 -5.80
CA ASN A 88 -2.63 11.63 -7.22
C ASN A 88 -2.62 12.93 -8.00
N VAL A 89 -1.77 13.03 -9.01
CA VAL A 89 -1.75 14.13 -9.98
C VAL A 89 -1.89 13.53 -11.38
N SER A 90 -2.84 14.06 -12.16
CA SER A 90 -3.07 13.63 -13.52
C SER A 90 -3.05 14.80 -14.49
N PHE A 91 -2.30 14.64 -15.57
CA PHE A 91 -2.35 15.49 -16.76
C PHE A 91 -3.31 14.88 -17.75
N ILE A 92 -4.23 15.68 -18.27
CA ILE A 92 -5.35 15.24 -19.09
C ILE A 92 -5.29 16.00 -20.41
N TYR A 93 -5.45 15.29 -21.52
CA TYR A 93 -5.77 15.84 -22.82
C TYR A 93 -7.17 15.40 -23.23
N LYS A 94 -8.01 16.35 -23.63
CA LYS A 94 -9.39 16.14 -24.09
C LYS A 94 -9.64 16.87 -25.41
N GLY A 95 -9.35 16.19 -26.50
CA GLY A 95 -9.53 16.70 -27.86
C GLY A 95 -10.95 16.46 -28.38
N LEU A 96 -11.80 17.50 -28.33
CA LEU A 96 -13.19 17.40 -28.78
C LEU A 96 -13.32 17.23 -30.31
N LYS A 97 -12.49 17.95 -31.08
CA LYS A 97 -12.53 17.92 -32.56
C LYS A 97 -11.94 16.63 -33.14
N ASN A 98 -10.79 16.20 -32.64
CA ASN A 98 -10.11 14.98 -33.09
C ASN A 98 -10.58 13.72 -32.34
N LYS A 99 -11.51 13.87 -31.39
CA LYS A 99 -12.09 12.82 -30.54
C LYS A 99 -11.05 11.94 -29.87
N ALA A 100 -9.92 12.54 -29.49
CA ALA A 100 -8.83 11.86 -28.81
C ALA A 100 -8.74 12.33 -27.37
N ASN A 101 -8.61 11.41 -26.43
CA ASN A 101 -8.34 11.71 -25.04
C ASN A 101 -7.05 11.00 -24.62
N ALA A 102 -6.27 11.63 -23.76
CA ALA A 102 -5.12 10.99 -23.13
C ALA A 102 -5.00 11.44 -21.67
N GLN A 103 -4.36 10.61 -20.85
CA GLN A 103 -4.08 10.91 -19.46
C GLN A 103 -2.74 10.32 -19.07
N LEU A 104 -1.96 11.09 -18.31
CA LEU A 104 -0.79 10.63 -17.58
C LEU A 104 -1.08 10.85 -16.09
N ALA A 105 -1.04 9.80 -15.28
CA ALA A 105 -1.38 9.83 -13.87
C ALA A 105 -0.19 9.39 -13.01
N PHE A 106 0.15 10.20 -12.04
CA PHE A 106 1.20 9.97 -11.06
C PHE A 106 0.57 9.87 -9.67
N SER A 107 0.85 8.78 -8.96
CA SER A 107 0.22 8.47 -7.68
C SER A 107 1.27 8.15 -6.63
N TYR A 108 1.05 8.62 -5.41
CA TYR A 108 1.81 8.25 -4.22
C TYR A 108 0.89 7.66 -3.18
N THR A 109 1.33 6.54 -2.60
CA THR A 109 0.74 5.95 -1.41
C THR A 109 1.85 5.81 -0.39
N GLY A 110 1.70 6.45 0.78
CA GLY A 110 2.67 6.35 1.87
C GLY A 110 2.63 5.00 2.57
N ASP A 111 3.51 4.82 3.55
CA ASP A 111 3.58 3.60 4.35
C ASP A 111 2.22 3.28 5.00
N ARG A 112 1.88 2.00 5.05
CA ARG A 112 0.63 1.52 5.66
C ARG A 112 0.79 0.10 6.18
N ILE A 113 -0.02 -0.28 7.17
CA ILE A 113 -0.06 -1.66 7.63
C ILE A 113 -0.65 -2.56 6.53
N HIS A 114 0.14 -3.54 6.11
CA HIS A 114 -0.23 -4.61 5.18
C HIS A 114 -0.77 -5.85 5.89
N THR A 115 -0.35 -6.11 7.12
CA THR A 115 -0.85 -7.21 7.96
C THR A 115 -0.73 -6.80 9.42
N VAL A 116 -1.84 -6.96 10.18
CA VAL A 116 -1.84 -6.76 11.63
C VAL A 116 -1.38 -8.05 12.29
N SER A 117 -0.34 -7.98 13.09
CA SER A 117 0.15 -9.13 13.85
C SER A 117 -0.59 -9.23 15.19
N GLN A 118 -0.72 -10.46 15.70
CA GLN A 118 -1.13 -10.67 17.09
C GLN A 118 0.00 -10.32 18.07
N TYR A 119 1.26 -10.25 17.62
CA TYR A 119 2.41 -9.98 18.48
C TYR A 119 2.71 -8.47 18.56
N ILE A 120 3.19 -8.05 19.73
CA ILE A 120 3.58 -6.66 20.00
C ILE A 120 4.70 -6.22 19.05
N ASP A 121 4.56 -5.02 18.47
CA ASP A 121 5.50 -4.37 17.53
C ASP A 121 5.86 -5.18 16.28
N ASN A 122 5.01 -6.14 15.91
CA ASN A 122 5.29 -7.09 14.83
C ASN A 122 4.34 -6.93 13.63
N ASP A 123 3.63 -5.80 13.54
CA ASP A 123 2.80 -5.47 12.37
C ASP A 123 3.69 -5.35 11.12
N GLU A 124 3.20 -5.84 9.99
CA GLU A 124 3.90 -5.75 8.71
C GLU A 124 3.42 -4.51 7.95
N TRP A 125 4.35 -3.65 7.57
CA TRP A 125 4.14 -2.39 6.90
C TRP A 125 4.52 -2.48 5.44
N GLN A 126 3.60 -2.17 4.54
CA GLN A 126 3.93 -1.93 3.14
C GLN A 126 4.62 -0.58 3.02
N LYS A 127 5.82 -0.56 2.41
CA LYS A 127 6.56 0.65 2.09
C LYS A 127 5.84 1.49 1.06
N GLY A 128 5.85 2.79 1.28
CA GLY A 128 5.28 3.79 0.42
C GLY A 128 5.94 3.77 -0.95
N PHE A 129 5.13 4.06 -1.97
CA PHE A 129 5.49 3.78 -3.35
C PHE A 129 4.82 4.77 -4.30
N TRP A 130 5.49 4.97 -5.44
CA TRP A 130 5.02 5.82 -6.53
C TRP A 130 4.52 4.96 -7.68
N GLN A 131 3.50 5.42 -8.40
CA GLN A 131 3.01 4.77 -9.62
C GLN A 131 2.86 5.81 -10.73
N LEU A 132 3.23 5.43 -11.95
CA LEU A 132 3.00 6.21 -13.16
C LEU A 132 2.21 5.36 -14.14
N ASP A 133 1.04 5.85 -14.52
CA ASP A 133 0.14 5.21 -15.45
C ASP A 133 -0.17 6.15 -16.60
N ALA A 134 -0.37 5.60 -17.79
CA ALA A 134 -0.78 6.35 -18.98
C ALA A 134 -1.97 5.69 -19.66
N SER A 135 -2.85 6.49 -20.24
CA SER A 135 -3.89 6.01 -21.13
C SER A 135 -4.13 6.96 -22.29
N ALA A 136 -4.49 6.41 -23.43
CA ALA A 136 -4.93 7.19 -24.58
C ALA A 136 -6.04 6.44 -25.31
N GLN A 137 -6.99 7.19 -25.86
CA GLN A 137 -8.05 6.66 -26.68
C GLN A 137 -8.41 7.62 -27.80
N LYS A 138 -8.85 7.08 -28.93
CA LYS A 138 -9.34 7.85 -30.06
C LYS A 138 -10.58 7.22 -30.65
N VAL A 139 -11.58 8.06 -30.93
CA VAL A 139 -12.81 7.64 -31.61
C VAL A 139 -12.71 7.96 -33.10
N PHE A 140 -12.91 6.96 -33.94
CA PHE A 140 -13.03 7.05 -35.39
C PHE A 140 -14.50 7.00 -35.79
N GLY A 141 -14.96 8.03 -36.50
CA GLY A 141 -16.37 8.19 -36.85
C GLY A 141 -17.26 8.32 -35.61
N LYS A 142 -18.26 7.45 -35.49
CA LYS A 142 -19.20 7.40 -34.35
C LYS A 142 -19.18 6.08 -33.57
N LYS A 143 -18.55 5.03 -34.10
CA LYS A 143 -18.73 3.65 -33.61
C LYS A 143 -17.46 2.96 -33.16
N ILE A 144 -16.29 3.35 -33.67
CA ILE A 144 -15.03 2.65 -33.42
C ILE A 144 -14.18 3.50 -32.48
N GLN A 145 -13.76 2.93 -31.37
CA GLN A 145 -12.80 3.53 -30.46
C GLN A 145 -11.62 2.61 -30.30
N VAL A 146 -10.41 3.13 -30.49
CA VAL A 146 -9.17 2.43 -30.17
C VAL A 146 -8.63 3.01 -28.87
N PHE A 147 -8.15 2.17 -27.97
CA PHE A 147 -7.54 2.60 -26.72
C PHE A 147 -6.25 1.83 -26.42
N VAL A 148 -5.38 2.50 -25.67
CA VAL A 148 -4.17 1.94 -25.07
C VAL A 148 -4.10 2.39 -23.62
N LYS A 149 -3.59 1.52 -22.75
CA LYS A 149 -3.31 1.77 -21.35
C LYS A 149 -1.95 1.17 -21.02
N ALA A 150 -1.18 1.87 -20.22
CA ALA A 150 0.07 1.40 -19.67
C ALA A 150 0.02 1.64 -18.16
N HIS A 151 0.28 0.59 -17.39
CA HIS A 151 0.27 0.63 -15.94
C HIS A 151 1.67 0.35 -15.38
N ASN A 152 1.98 1.00 -14.26
CA ASN A 152 3.24 0.85 -13.54
C ASN A 152 4.48 1.10 -14.42
N LEU A 153 4.48 2.21 -15.17
CA LEU A 153 5.57 2.60 -16.07
C LEU A 153 6.91 2.81 -15.36
N LEU A 154 6.89 3.05 -14.04
CA LEU A 154 8.10 3.16 -13.22
C LEU A 154 8.71 1.80 -12.85
N ASN A 155 8.04 0.68 -13.17
CA ASN A 155 8.44 -0.65 -12.70
C ASN A 155 8.58 -0.69 -11.17
N THR A 156 7.65 -0.04 -10.48
CA THR A 156 7.66 0.08 -9.02
C THR A 156 7.46 -1.28 -8.39
N ARG A 157 8.31 -1.56 -7.41
CA ARG A 157 8.31 -2.79 -6.61
C ARG A 157 7.66 -2.50 -5.26
N LEU A 158 6.95 -3.48 -4.72
CA LEU A 158 6.30 -3.37 -3.41
C LEU A 158 7.13 -4.15 -2.39
N TYR A 159 7.30 -3.54 -1.22
CA TYR A 159 8.07 -4.09 -0.11
C TYR A 159 7.18 -4.08 1.12
N ALA A 160 7.23 -5.15 1.93
CA ALA A 160 6.69 -5.13 3.28
C ALA A 160 7.80 -5.34 4.30
N TYR A 161 7.75 -4.63 5.42
CA TYR A 161 8.74 -4.69 6.49
C TYR A 161 8.11 -4.61 7.88
N ILE A 162 8.82 -5.07 8.89
CA ILE A 162 8.48 -4.87 10.30
C ILE A 162 9.39 -3.78 10.87
N LEU A 163 8.85 -2.89 11.70
CA LEU A 163 9.54 -1.76 12.35
C LEU A 163 10.50 -2.20 13.48
N LYS A 164 11.10 -3.39 13.34
CA LYS A 164 11.98 -4.02 14.32
C LYS A 164 13.03 -4.83 13.60
N THR A 165 14.21 -4.94 14.19
CA THR A 165 15.28 -5.83 13.74
C THR A 165 15.66 -6.85 14.79
N ASN A 166 16.34 -7.90 14.34
CA ASN A 166 16.95 -8.93 15.17
C ASN A 166 18.36 -9.13 14.64
N ASP A 167 19.37 -9.21 15.51
CA ASP A 167 20.77 -9.42 15.10
C ASP A 167 20.95 -10.70 14.28
N TYR A 168 20.10 -11.72 14.52
CA TYR A 168 20.06 -12.93 13.72
C TYR A 168 19.73 -12.65 12.25
N ASN A 169 19.04 -11.54 11.94
CA ASN A 169 18.70 -11.20 10.57
C ASN A 169 19.94 -10.90 9.72
N ASN A 170 21.06 -10.49 10.32
CA ASN A 170 22.30 -10.12 9.62
C ASN A 170 22.91 -11.24 8.76
N ILE A 171 22.47 -12.49 8.95
CA ILE A 171 22.93 -13.64 8.16
C ILE A 171 22.14 -13.79 6.85
N PHE A 172 20.98 -13.14 6.71
CA PHE A 172 20.12 -13.26 5.54
C PHE A 172 20.42 -12.19 4.49
N PRO A 173 20.32 -12.51 3.19
CA PRO A 173 20.52 -11.53 2.14
C PRO A 173 19.49 -10.40 2.23
N ASN A 174 19.95 -9.16 2.02
CA ASN A 174 19.16 -7.91 2.16
C ASN A 174 18.84 -7.51 3.61
N HIS A 175 19.55 -8.05 4.59
CA HIS A 175 19.51 -7.61 5.98
C HIS A 175 20.92 -7.26 6.46
N GLY A 176 21.16 -5.98 6.73
CA GLY A 176 22.43 -5.46 7.26
C GLY A 176 22.35 -5.12 8.74
N SER A 177 23.50 -5.06 9.42
CA SER A 177 23.59 -4.71 10.85
C SER A 177 23.13 -3.30 11.20
N ASN A 178 22.91 -2.45 10.19
CA ASN A 178 22.42 -1.07 10.33
C ASN A 178 20.96 -0.93 9.89
N ASP A 179 20.27 -2.02 9.59
CA ASP A 179 18.88 -1.94 9.17
C ASP A 179 18.01 -1.50 10.35
N GLU A 180 17.12 -0.55 10.09
CA GLU A 180 16.12 -0.10 11.06
C GLU A 180 14.85 -0.97 10.99
N ASN A 181 14.71 -1.81 9.95
CA ASN A 181 13.52 -2.59 9.66
C ASN A 181 13.84 -3.98 9.12
N THR A 182 12.98 -4.96 9.38
CA THR A 182 13.09 -6.31 8.81
C THR A 182 12.22 -6.44 7.56
N LEU A 183 12.81 -6.62 6.38
CA LEU A 183 12.08 -6.99 5.15
C LEU A 183 11.39 -8.36 5.31
N VAL A 184 10.09 -8.42 5.01
CA VAL A 184 9.27 -9.65 5.08
C VAL A 184 8.78 -10.08 3.69
N ILE A 185 8.29 -9.13 2.90
CA ILE A 185 7.75 -9.40 1.56
C ILE A 185 8.46 -8.55 0.52
N TYR A 186 8.78 -9.19 -0.59
CA TYR A 186 9.25 -8.53 -1.80
C TYR A 186 8.39 -8.96 -2.99
N GLN A 187 7.57 -8.04 -3.50
CA GLN A 187 6.69 -8.31 -4.65
C GLN A 187 7.09 -7.45 -5.85
N LYS A 188 7.37 -8.13 -6.96
CA LYS A 188 7.65 -7.49 -8.24
C LYS A 188 6.36 -7.31 -9.02
N SER A 189 6.02 -6.06 -9.33
CA SER A 189 5.00 -5.72 -10.32
C SER A 189 5.72 -5.13 -11.53
N ALA A 190 5.60 -5.76 -12.70
CA ALA A 190 6.21 -5.26 -13.93
C ALA A 190 5.29 -4.24 -14.62
N PRO A 191 5.82 -3.37 -15.49
CA PRO A 191 4.98 -2.56 -16.38
C PRO A 191 4.05 -3.46 -17.19
N SER A 192 2.79 -3.06 -17.34
CA SER A 192 1.81 -3.79 -18.16
C SER A 192 1.16 -2.88 -19.17
N PHE A 193 0.82 -3.44 -20.33
CA PHE A 193 0.27 -2.70 -21.47
C PHE A 193 -0.98 -3.40 -21.97
N ILE A 194 -2.06 -2.64 -22.16
CA ILE A 194 -3.33 -3.12 -22.67
C ILE A 194 -3.70 -2.26 -23.87
N ALA A 195 -4.01 -2.88 -25.00
CA ALA A 195 -4.57 -2.22 -26.16
C ALA A 195 -5.87 -2.90 -26.56
N GLY A 196 -6.82 -2.15 -27.11
CA GLY A 196 -8.08 -2.72 -27.53
C GLY A 196 -8.91 -1.83 -28.42
N ILE A 197 -9.94 -2.44 -29.00
CA ILE A 197 -10.93 -1.79 -29.84
C ILE A 197 -12.30 -1.96 -29.18
N ARG A 198 -13.06 -0.87 -29.09
CA ARG A 198 -14.46 -0.86 -28.68
C ARG A 198 -15.31 -0.48 -29.87
N ILE A 199 -16.33 -1.30 -30.13
CA ILE A 199 -17.30 -1.09 -31.21
C ILE A 199 -18.66 -0.85 -30.56
N THR A 200 -19.29 0.29 -30.86
CA THR A 200 -20.67 0.58 -30.48
C THR A 200 -21.61 0.10 -31.58
N VAL A 201 -22.45 -0.88 -31.27
CA VAL A 201 -23.53 -1.39 -32.12
C VAL A 201 -24.84 -0.75 -31.65
N ASN A 202 -25.67 -0.31 -32.60
CA ASN A 202 -27.00 0.24 -32.32
C ASN A 202 -28.02 -0.89 -32.30
#